data_AF-A0A8J5EI61-F1
#
_entry.id   AF-A0A8J5EI61-F1
#
_cell.length_a   1.000
_cell.length_b   1.000
_cell.length_c   1.000
_cell.angle_alpha   90.00
_cell.angle_beta   90.00
_cell.angle_gamma   90.00
#
_symmetry.space_group_name_H-M   'P 1'
#
loop_
_entity.id
_entity.type
_entity.pdbx_description
1 polymer ?
#
loop_
_entity_poly.entity_id
_entity_poly.type
_entity_poly.pdbx_seq_one_letter_code
_entity_poly.pdbx_strand_id
1 'polypeptide(L)'
;MIVHCTAGKDRTGVFCALVLRLLGLDHDTISREYELTTFGLREAVPRLIEALSTERAEWSDPAMAEKMANMLSSRYDCMMQALDLIDTKFGGAEKWIMENCGFTKQEIETLKKNLVAPVEPGWELSYKM
;
A
#
# COMPACT_ATOMS: atom_id res chain seq x y z
N MET A 1 -5.06 14.79 0.64
CA MET A 1 -5.98 13.76 1.18
C MET A 1 -5.21 12.95 2.22
N ILE A 2 -5.85 12.52 3.32
CA ILE A 2 -5.25 11.60 4.30
C ILE A 2 -6.11 10.34 4.34
N VAL A 3 -5.48 9.18 4.14
CA VAL A 3 -6.12 7.85 4.25
C VAL A 3 -5.34 7.06 5.28
N HIS A 4 -6.03 6.46 6.25
CA HIS A 4 -5.39 5.70 7.31
C HIS A 4 -6.18 4.44 7.65
N CYS A 5 -5.50 3.52 8.34
CA CYS A 5 -6.13 2.39 9.01
C CYS A 5 -5.63 2.36 10.46
N THR A 6 -5.42 1.18 11.05
CA THR A 6 -4.86 1.06 12.41
C THR A 6 -3.37 1.41 12.43
N ALA A 7 -2.55 0.67 11.67
CA ALA A 7 -1.10 0.90 11.57
C ALA A 7 -0.70 1.70 10.32
N GLY A 8 -1.67 2.08 9.46
CA GLY A 8 -1.38 2.70 8.17
C GLY A 8 -0.71 1.76 7.15
N LYS A 9 -0.70 0.45 7.41
CA LYS A 9 0.04 -0.54 6.63
C LYS A 9 -0.79 -1.24 5.55
N ASP A 10 -1.58 -2.25 5.91
CA ASP A 10 -2.12 -3.18 4.90
C ASP A 10 -3.31 -2.59 4.14
N ARG A 11 -4.38 -2.19 4.84
CA ARG A 11 -5.57 -1.59 4.20
C ARG A 11 -5.23 -0.28 3.49
N THR A 12 -4.41 0.55 4.13
CA THR A 12 -3.92 1.80 3.52
C THR A 12 -3.01 1.50 2.33
N GLY A 13 -2.08 0.56 2.47
CA GLY A 13 -1.15 0.16 1.41
C GLY A 13 -1.87 -0.38 0.17
N VAL A 14 -2.85 -1.27 0.34
CA VAL A 14 -3.66 -1.79 -0.79
C VAL A 14 -4.46 -0.67 -1.45
N PHE A 15 -5.06 0.24 -0.67
CA PHE A 15 -5.75 1.41 -1.22
C PHE A 15 -4.80 2.29 -2.05
N CYS A 16 -3.65 2.66 -1.49
CA CYS A 16 -2.66 3.45 -2.19
C CYS A 16 -2.15 2.74 -3.45
N ALA A 17 -1.90 1.43 -3.37
CA ALA A 17 -1.46 0.63 -4.50
C ALA A 17 -2.49 0.61 -5.64
N LEU A 18 -3.78 0.49 -5.34
CA LEU A 18 -4.85 0.57 -6.34
C LEU A 18 -4.90 1.95 -7.01
N VAL A 19 -4.75 3.03 -6.24
CA VAL A 19 -4.72 4.39 -6.79
C VAL A 19 -3.49 4.60 -7.67
N LEU A 20 -2.30 4.21 -7.23
CA LEU A 20 -1.07 4.36 -8.02
C LEU A 20 -1.11 3.50 -9.28
N ARG A 21 -1.64 2.27 -9.19
CA ARG A 21 -1.84 1.38 -10.33
C ARG A 21 -2.83 1.95 -11.33
N LEU A 22 -3.89 2.62 -10.86
CA LEU A 22 -4.85 3.35 -11.69
C LEU A 22 -4.19 4.52 -12.43
N LEU A 23 -3.22 5.20 -11.80
CA LEU A 23 -2.44 6.28 -12.39
C LEU A 23 -1.38 5.79 -13.39
N GLY A 24 -1.21 4.47 -13.52
CA GLY A 24 -0.33 3.85 -14.52
C GLY A 24 1.03 3.42 -13.99
N LEU A 25 1.33 3.60 -12.70
CA LEU A 25 2.62 3.20 -12.14
C LEU A 25 2.81 1.69 -12.20
N ASP A 26 4.06 1.28 -12.43
CA ASP A 26 4.46 -0.12 -12.49
C ASP A 26 4.53 -0.78 -11.09
N HIS A 27 4.57 -2.10 -11.07
CA HIS A 27 4.53 -2.87 -9.83
C HIS A 27 5.76 -2.68 -8.94
N ASP A 28 6.95 -2.50 -9.51
CA ASP A 28 8.20 -2.31 -8.76
C ASP A 28 8.14 -0.97 -8.02
N THR A 29 7.75 0.10 -8.71
CA THR A 29 7.57 1.44 -8.12
C THR A 29 6.60 1.40 -6.94
N ILE A 30 5.41 0.82 -7.13
CA ILE A 30 4.38 0.75 -6.08
C ILE A 30 4.85 -0.10 -4.90
N SER A 31 5.52 -1.22 -5.17
CA SER A 31 5.97 -2.15 -4.13
C SER A 31 7.12 -1.58 -3.30
N ARG A 32 8.04 -0.82 -3.91
CA ARG A 32 9.06 -0.06 -3.18
C ARG A 32 8.44 0.98 -2.26
N GLU A 33 7.40 1.66 -2.74
CA GLU A 33 6.76 2.69 -1.93
C GLU A 33 5.99 2.11 -0.74
N TYR A 34 5.34 0.95 -0.94
CA TYR A 34 4.76 0.19 0.16
C TYR A 34 5.82 -0.23 1.19
N GLU A 35 6.99 -0.69 0.72
CA GLU A 35 8.09 -1.14 1.58
C GLU A 35 8.64 -0.03 2.50
N LEU A 36 8.60 1.24 2.07
CA LEU A 36 9.00 2.38 2.90
C LEU A 36 8.25 2.45 4.24
N THR A 37 7.03 1.91 4.28
CA THR A 37 6.23 1.82 5.51
C THR A 37 6.94 1.02 6.62
N THR A 38 7.72 -0.02 6.28
CA THR A 38 8.50 -0.79 7.26
C THR A 38 9.50 0.11 7.99
N PHE A 39 10.17 1.00 7.26
CA PHE A 39 11.12 1.93 7.83
C PHE A 39 10.41 3.01 8.66
N GLY A 40 9.29 3.56 8.15
CA GLY A 40 8.48 4.55 8.86
C GLY A 40 7.89 4.04 10.17
N LEU A 41 7.57 2.75 10.26
CA LEU A 41 7.00 2.13 11.46
C LEU A 41 8.05 1.62 12.46
N ARG A 42 9.34 1.61 12.11
CA ARG A 42 10.40 0.97 12.91
C ARG A 42 10.39 1.39 14.39
N GLU A 43 10.20 2.68 14.66
CA GLU A 43 10.16 3.21 16.04
C GLU A 43 8.84 2.93 16.76
N ALA A 44 7.76 2.72 16.01
CA ALA A 44 6.44 2.40 16.55
C ALA A 44 6.26 0.90 16.81
N VAL A 45 7.01 0.03 16.12
CA VAL A 45 6.89 -1.44 16.20
C VAL A 45 6.94 -1.95 17.65
N PRO A 46 7.88 -1.55 18.53
CA PRO A 46 7.89 -2.03 19.91
C PRO A 46 6.60 -1.71 20.67
N ARG A 47 6.08 -0.49 20.50
CA ARG A 47 4.81 -0.06 21.12
C ARG A 47 3.60 -0.79 20.54
N LEU A 48 3.60 -1.05 19.24
CA LEU A 48 2.56 -1.84 18.57
C LEU A 48 2.57 -3.29 19.08
N ILE A 49 3.74 -3.90 19.24
CA ILE A 49 3.87 -5.24 19.81
C ILE A 49 3.35 -5.26 21.24
N GLU A 50 3.77 -4.32 22.08
CA GLU A 50 3.32 -4.24 23.48
C GLU A 50 1.79 -4.13 23.58
N ALA A 51 1.18 -3.21 22.80
CA ALA A 51 -0.28 -3.04 22.77
C ALA A 51 -1.01 -4.31 22.34
N LEU A 52 -0.46 -5.05 21.37
CA LEU A 52 -1.05 -6.30 20.88
C LEU A 52 -0.86 -7.45 21.88
N SER A 53 0.27 -7.51 22.58
CA SER A 53 0.55 -8.51 23.63
C SER A 53 -0.35 -8.32 24.86
N THR A 54 -0.75 -7.09 25.19
CA THR A 54 -1.73 -6.84 26.26
C THR A 54 -3.14 -7.34 25.95
N GLU A 55 -3.53 -7.40 24.67
CA GLU A 55 -4.86 -7.89 24.27
C GLU A 55 -4.92 -9.41 24.09
N ARG A 56 -3.77 -10.07 23.89
CA ARG A 56 -3.68 -11.53 23.65
C ARG A 56 -2.52 -12.14 24.44
N ALA A 57 -2.81 -12.83 25.54
CA ALA A 57 -1.77 -13.42 26.40
C ALA A 57 -0.82 -14.40 25.67
N GLU A 58 -1.28 -15.05 24.60
CA GLU A 58 -0.49 -15.92 23.72
C GLU A 58 0.63 -15.19 22.96
N TRP A 59 0.56 -13.85 22.94
CA TRP A 59 1.44 -12.98 22.17
C TRP A 59 2.57 -12.38 23.03
N SER A 60 2.68 -12.82 24.27
CA SER A 60 3.75 -12.43 25.21
C SER A 60 4.98 -13.36 25.15
N ASP A 61 4.93 -14.42 24.34
CA ASP A 61 6.06 -15.33 24.14
C ASP A 61 7.20 -14.62 23.39
N PRO A 62 8.44 -14.60 23.91
CA PRO A 62 9.61 -14.07 23.20
C PRO A 62 9.82 -14.66 21.80
N ALA A 63 9.41 -15.92 21.56
CA ALA A 63 9.45 -16.55 20.24
C ALA A 63 8.43 -15.94 19.24
N MET A 64 7.47 -15.14 19.73
CA MET A 64 6.50 -14.42 18.91
C MET A 64 7.03 -13.07 18.41
N ALA A 65 8.05 -12.49 19.05
CA ALA A 65 8.57 -11.18 18.70
C ALA A 65 9.05 -11.09 17.24
N GLU A 66 9.76 -12.11 16.75
CA GLU A 66 10.20 -12.17 15.36
C GLU A 66 9.02 -12.36 14.39
N LYS A 67 8.03 -13.18 14.75
CA LYS A 67 6.81 -13.35 13.95
C LYS A 67 6.01 -12.06 13.86
N MET A 68 5.95 -11.29 14.94
CA MET A 68 5.29 -9.98 14.97
C MET A 68 6.04 -8.93 14.17
N ALA A 69 7.37 -8.88 14.29
CA ALA A 69 8.18 -8.00 13.46
C ALA A 69 7.95 -8.30 11.96
N ASN A 70 7.91 -9.57 11.59
CA ASN A 70 7.58 -9.99 10.23
C ASN A 70 6.13 -9.61 9.84
N MET A 71 5.14 -9.80 10.72
CA MET A 71 3.74 -9.41 10.47
C MET A 71 3.57 -7.90 10.30
N LEU A 72 4.31 -7.11 11.07
CA LEU A 72 4.30 -5.65 11.05
C LEU A 72 5.12 -5.07 9.89
N SER A 73 5.87 -5.90 9.16
CA SER A 73 6.63 -5.47 7.98
C SER A 73 5.72 -5.28 6.76
N SER A 74 6.02 -4.25 5.96
CA SER A 74 5.52 -4.06 4.60
C SER A 74 6.53 -4.63 3.63
N ARG A 75 6.32 -5.86 3.17
CA ARG A 75 7.28 -6.54 2.30
C ARG A 75 7.00 -6.21 0.83
N TYR A 76 8.05 -5.85 0.11
CA TYR A 76 8.03 -5.65 -1.35
C TYR A 76 7.33 -6.81 -2.08
N ASP A 77 7.76 -8.05 -1.83
CA ASP A 77 7.23 -9.23 -2.52
C ASP A 77 5.72 -9.45 -2.30
N CYS A 78 5.22 -9.09 -1.11
CA CYS A 78 3.80 -9.21 -0.82
C CYS A 78 2.97 -8.24 -1.66
N MET A 79 3.46 -7.01 -1.85
CA MET A 79 2.79 -6.03 -2.71
C MET A 79 2.89 -6.42 -4.18
N MET A 80 4.05 -6.92 -4.63
CA MET A 80 4.22 -7.45 -5.98
C MET A 80 3.17 -8.53 -6.31
N GLN A 81 2.99 -9.50 -5.40
CA GLN A 81 1.99 -10.56 -5.58
C GLN A 81 0.55 -10.03 -5.53
N ALA A 82 0.27 -9.05 -4.67
CA ALA A 82 -1.05 -8.43 -4.59
C ALA A 82 -1.41 -7.69 -5.90
N LEU A 83 -0.45 -6.97 -6.48
CA LEU A 83 -0.62 -6.28 -7.76
C LEU A 83 -0.75 -7.25 -8.93
N ASP A 84 0.05 -8.32 -8.97
CA ASP A 84 -0.10 -9.38 -9.96
C ASP A 84 -1.49 -10.03 -9.89
N LEU A 85 -2.02 -10.26 -8.68
CA LEU A 85 -3.39 -10.75 -8.50
C LEU A 85 -4.43 -9.75 -9.01
N ILE A 86 -4.24 -8.45 -8.78
CA ILE A 86 -5.14 -7.39 -9.30
C ILE A 86 -5.19 -7.46 -10.83
N ASP A 87 -4.03 -7.55 -11.48
CA ASP A 87 -3.94 -7.58 -12.93
C ASP A 87 -4.49 -8.88 -13.52
N THR A 88 -4.08 -10.03 -12.99
CA THR A 88 -4.41 -11.35 -13.54
C THR A 88 -5.86 -11.78 -13.24
N LYS A 89 -6.35 -11.57 -12.01
CA LYS A 89 -7.68 -12.03 -11.60
C LYS A 89 -8.78 -11.04 -11.93
N PHE A 90 -8.48 -9.74 -11.83
CA PHE A 90 -9.49 -8.70 -11.96
C PHE A 90 -9.34 -7.87 -13.25
N GLY A 91 -8.30 -8.11 -14.04
CA GLY A 91 -8.04 -7.39 -15.29
C GLY A 91 -7.55 -5.97 -15.06
N GLY A 92 -6.89 -5.73 -13.92
CA GLY A 92 -6.27 -4.46 -13.56
C GLY A 92 -7.11 -3.56 -12.65
N ALA A 93 -6.46 -2.56 -12.07
CA ALA A 93 -7.07 -1.65 -11.10
C ALA A 93 -8.28 -0.89 -11.67
N GLU A 94 -8.20 -0.37 -12.90
CA GLU A 94 -9.30 0.36 -13.55
C GLU A 94 -10.56 -0.51 -13.65
N LYS A 95 -10.42 -1.72 -14.20
CA LYS A 95 -11.54 -2.66 -14.35
C LYS A 95 -12.13 -3.03 -12.98
N TRP A 96 -11.28 -3.35 -12.00
CA TRP A 96 -11.74 -3.68 -10.66
C TRP A 96 -12.54 -2.54 -10.02
N ILE A 97 -12.06 -1.29 -10.13
CA ILE A 97 -12.72 -0.10 -9.57
C ILE A 97 -14.07 0.15 -10.24
N MET A 98 -14.17 0.00 -11.57
CA MET A 98 -15.44 0.14 -12.28
C MET A 98 -16.46 -0.92 -11.84
N GLU A 99 -16.05 -2.19 -11.79
CA GLU A 99 -16.95 -3.32 -11.53
C GLU A 99 -17.36 -3.44 -10.05
N ASN A 100 -16.49 -3.06 -9.11
CA ASN A 100 -16.71 -3.30 -7.68
C ASN A 100 -16.96 -2.03 -6.87
N CYS A 101 -16.53 -0.85 -7.35
CA CYS A 101 -16.73 0.42 -6.66
C CYS A 101 -17.76 1.32 -7.36
N GLY A 102 -18.26 0.95 -8.54
CA GLY A 102 -19.33 1.65 -9.24
C GLY A 102 -18.91 2.94 -9.95
N PHE A 103 -17.61 3.13 -10.18
CA PHE A 103 -17.10 4.31 -10.89
C PHE A 103 -17.33 4.19 -12.39
N THR A 104 -17.70 5.31 -13.01
CA THR A 104 -17.71 5.46 -14.46
C THR A 104 -16.31 5.76 -14.99
N LYS A 105 -16.11 5.52 -16.29
CA LYS A 105 -14.86 5.86 -16.96
C LYS A 105 -14.56 7.36 -16.86
N GLN A 106 -15.58 8.22 -16.95
CA GLN A 106 -15.45 9.67 -16.86
C GLN A 106 -14.99 10.11 -15.47
N GLU A 107 -15.50 9.49 -14.40
CA GLU A 107 -15.04 9.78 -13.03
C GLU A 107 -13.59 9.31 -12.82
N ILE A 108 -13.23 8.16 -13.36
CA ILE A 108 -11.84 7.67 -13.33
C ILE A 108 -10.88 8.64 -14.03
N GLU A 109 -11.22 9.11 -15.23
CA GLU A 109 -10.38 10.09 -15.93
C GLU A 109 -10.28 11.42 -15.17
N THR A 110 -11.37 11.83 -14.50
CA THR A 110 -11.36 13.00 -13.61
C THR A 110 -10.43 12.80 -12.41
N LEU A 111 -10.47 11.61 -11.79
CA LEU A 111 -9.56 11.26 -10.69
C LEU A 111 -8.10 11.29 -11.14
N LYS A 112 -7.77 10.65 -12.29
CA LYS A 112 -6.42 10.65 -12.84
C LYS A 112 -5.91 12.08 -13.04
N LYS A 113 -6.71 12.93 -13.65
CA LYS A 113 -6.37 14.35 -13.88
C LYS A 113 -6.12 15.13 -12.58
N ASN A 114 -6.88 14.86 -11.53
CA ASN A 114 -6.77 15.60 -10.26
C ASN A 114 -5.60 15.13 -9.38
N LEU A 115 -5.07 13.92 -9.63
CA LEU A 115 -4.03 13.31 -8.81
C LEU A 115 -2.63 13.39 -9.44
N VAL A 116 -2.52 13.86 -10.69
CA VAL A 116 -1.24 14.12 -11.36
C VAL A 116 -0.98 15.63 -11.46
N ALA A 117 0.30 15.99 -11.37
CA ALA A 117 0.77 17.36 -11.56
C ALA A 117 1.91 17.38 -12.59
N PRO A 118 2.12 18.50 -13.31
CA PRO A 118 3.30 18.67 -14.13
C PRO A 118 4.56 18.52 -13.28
N VAL A 119 5.60 17.93 -13.86
CA VAL A 119 6.93 17.93 -13.24
C VAL A 119 7.46 19.37 -13.24
N GLU A 120 7.78 19.89 -12.06
CA GLU A 120 8.32 21.24 -11.94
C GLU A 120 9.71 21.35 -12.57
N PRO A 121 10.09 22.52 -13.11
CA PRO A 121 11.44 22.73 -13.64
C PRO A 121 12.51 22.40 -12.59
N GLY A 122 13.45 21.51 -12.94
CA GLY A 122 14.53 21.07 -12.06
C GLY A 122 14.24 19.80 -11.24
N TRP A 123 13.04 19.24 -11.35
CA TRP A 123 12.73 17.91 -10.80
C TRP A 123 12.90 16.84 -11.87
N GLU A 124 13.58 15.74 -11.51
CA GLU A 124 13.64 14.53 -12.33
C GLU A 124 12.68 13.49 -11.76
N LEU A 125 11.97 12.79 -12.64
CA LEU A 125 11.14 11.66 -12.21
C LEU A 125 12.05 10.53 -11.75
N SER A 126 11.92 10.14 -10.48
CA SER A 126 12.59 8.96 -9.94
C SER A 126 12.00 7.64 -10.47
N TYR A 127 10.88 7.69 -11.21
CA TYR A 127 10.12 6.54 -11.67
C TYR A 127 9.65 6.70 -13.11
N LYS A 128 9.53 5.58 -13.84
CA LYS A 128 8.92 5.56 -15.17
C LYS A 128 7.40 5.36 -15.02
N MET A 129 6.61 6.16 -15.72
CA MET A 129 5.17 5.89 -15.92
C MET A 129 4.98 4.88 -17.05
#